data_AF-A0A7J5UVF0-F1
#
_entry.id   AF-A0A7J5UVF0-F1
#
_cell.length_a   1.000
_cell.length_b   1.000
_cell.length_c   1.000
_cell.angle_alpha   90.00
_cell.angle_beta   90.00
_cell.angle_gamma   90.00
#
_symmetry.space_group_name_H-M   'P 1'
#
loop_
_entity.id
_entity.type
_entity.pdbx_description
1 polymer ?
#
loop_
_entity_poly.entity_id
_entity_poly.type
_entity_poly.pdbx_seq_one_letter_code
_entity_poly.pdbx_strand_id
1 'polypeptide(L)'
;HLQLDNSQGSFMPVIIEYLFTTVMADFSVDVYSLSHYYEQNGDLVPDPDMQFATRSTLNGELQIFPMTFQNALKYDEALFQNADNKWQYYKGLQKDLATFANMWLKNIKFQQSLKF
;
A
#
# COMPACT_ATOMS: atom_id res chain seq x y z
N HIS A 1 -6.17 -11.60 -5.88
CA HIS A 1 -4.82 -11.91 -5.37
C HIS A 1 -3.85 -11.98 -6.54
N LEU A 2 -2.83 -11.13 -6.55
CA LEU A 2 -1.71 -11.10 -7.50
C LEU A 2 -0.40 -11.20 -6.72
N GLN A 3 0.52 -12.05 -7.17
CA GLN A 3 1.84 -12.22 -6.58
C GLN A 3 2.90 -11.87 -7.63
N LEU A 4 3.87 -11.04 -7.27
CA LEU A 4 5.01 -10.70 -8.11
C LEU A 4 6.29 -11.28 -7.50
N ASP A 5 6.91 -12.23 -8.19
CA ASP A 5 8.18 -12.86 -7.81
C ASP A 5 9.11 -12.97 -9.02
N ASN A 6 9.97 -11.97 -9.17
CA ASN A 6 10.99 -11.91 -10.22
C ASN A 6 12.40 -12.08 -9.66
N SER A 7 12.52 -12.29 -8.36
CA SER A 7 13.81 -12.28 -7.64
C SER A 7 14.58 -13.60 -7.75
N GLN A 8 14.01 -14.62 -8.40
CA GLN A 8 14.57 -15.99 -8.47
C GLN A 8 14.89 -16.55 -7.07
N GLY A 9 14.09 -16.20 -6.06
CA GLY A 9 14.28 -16.63 -4.68
C GLY A 9 15.29 -15.80 -3.86
N SER A 10 15.82 -14.70 -4.41
CA SER A 10 16.71 -13.79 -3.67
C SER A 10 15.95 -12.85 -2.74
N PHE A 11 14.66 -12.61 -3.02
CA PHE A 11 13.76 -11.76 -2.23
C PHE A 11 12.37 -12.39 -2.19
N MET A 12 11.58 -12.13 -1.15
CA MET A 12 10.22 -12.67 -1.09
C MET A 12 9.31 -11.98 -2.12
N PRO A 13 8.19 -12.59 -2.53
CA PRO A 13 7.24 -11.94 -3.41
C PRO A 13 6.61 -10.69 -2.80
N VAL A 14 6.12 -9.81 -3.66
CA VAL A 14 5.16 -8.77 -3.28
C VAL A 14 3.77 -9.31 -3.54
N ILE A 15 2.91 -9.20 -2.55
CA ILE A 15 1.51 -9.65 -2.63
C ILE A 15 0.63 -8.42 -2.76
N ILE A 16 -0.21 -8.40 -3.79
CA ILE A 16 -1.23 -7.38 -4.03
C ILE A 16 -2.60 -8.04 -3.96
N GLU A 17 -3.45 -7.52 -3.09
CA GLU A 17 -4.81 -8.02 -2.95
C GLU A 17 -5.81 -6.88 -3.10
N TYR A 18 -6.83 -7.10 -3.93
CA TYR A 18 -8.00 -6.22 -3.98
C TYR A 18 -8.87 -6.55 -2.77
N LEU A 19 -9.23 -5.52 -2.00
CA LEU A 19 -10.08 -5.69 -0.83
C LEU A 19 -11.54 -5.40 -1.18
N PHE A 20 -11.84 -4.18 -1.61
CA PHE A 20 -13.21 -3.73 -1.93
C PHE A 20 -13.21 -2.38 -2.66
N THR A 21 -14.36 -2.03 -3.24
CA THR A 21 -14.65 -0.70 -3.78
C THR A 21 -15.49 0.08 -2.77
N THR A 22 -15.21 1.37 -2.60
CA THR A 22 -15.99 2.27 -1.74
C THR A 22 -16.13 3.66 -2.35
N VAL A 23 -16.97 4.51 -1.75
CA VAL A 23 -17.14 5.91 -2.16
C VAL A 23 -16.45 6.83 -1.16
N MET A 24 -15.49 7.61 -1.63
CA MET A 24 -14.80 8.65 -0.87
C MET A 24 -15.09 10.02 -1.49
N ALA A 25 -15.74 10.91 -0.74
CA ALA A 25 -16.05 12.28 -1.18
C ALA A 25 -16.60 12.34 -2.63
N ASP A 26 -17.60 11.51 -2.92
CA ASP A 26 -18.29 11.36 -4.22
C ASP A 26 -17.54 10.61 -5.33
N PHE A 27 -16.40 9.99 -5.01
CA PHE A 27 -15.64 9.22 -5.97
C PHE A 27 -15.59 7.74 -5.61
N SER A 28 -15.85 6.88 -6.59
CA SER A 28 -15.57 5.45 -6.49
C SER A 28 -14.06 5.24 -6.43
N VAL A 29 -13.60 4.50 -5.43
CA VAL A 29 -12.20 4.13 -5.24
C VAL A 29 -12.09 2.64 -5.00
N ASP A 30 -11.05 2.01 -5.55
CA ASP A 30 -10.73 0.62 -5.30
C ASP A 30 -9.62 0.55 -4.26
N VAL A 31 -9.84 -0.24 -3.22
CA VAL A 31 -8.90 -0.42 -2.12
C VAL A 31 -8.10 -1.71 -2.33
N TYR A 32 -6.78 -1.59 -2.29
CA TYR A 32 -5.84 -2.70 -2.39
C TYR A 32 -4.95 -2.77 -1.15
N SER A 33 -4.65 -3.97 -0.65
CA SER A 33 -3.53 -4.20 0.27
C SER A 33 -2.28 -4.60 -0.49
N LEU A 34 -1.15 -4.17 0.06
CA LEU A 34 0.17 -4.55 -0.38
C LEU A 34 0.96 -5.08 0.81
N SER A 35 1.45 -6.31 0.70
CA SER A 35 2.24 -6.95 1.74
C SER A 35 3.53 -7.47 1.13
N HIS A 36 4.62 -7.34 1.88
CA HIS A 36 5.93 -7.85 1.49
C HIS A 36 6.65 -8.43 2.71
N TYR A 37 7.63 -9.28 2.45
CA TYR A 37 8.48 -9.89 3.46
C TYR A 37 9.92 -9.68 3.04
N TYR A 38 10.82 -9.57 4.00
CA TYR A 38 12.25 -9.53 3.71
C TYR A 38 13.01 -10.44 4.67
N GLU A 39 14.20 -10.87 4.29
CA GLU A 39 15.06 -11.67 5.16
C GLU A 39 15.99 -10.74 5.93
N GLN A 40 16.01 -10.88 7.27
CA GLN A 40 16.94 -10.18 8.14
C GLN A 40 17.65 -11.20 9.03
N ASN A 41 18.96 -11.35 8.86
CA ASN A 41 19.79 -12.30 9.61
C ASN A 41 19.31 -13.78 9.50
N GLY A 42 18.74 -14.18 8.37
CA GLY A 42 18.19 -15.54 8.19
C GLY A 42 16.74 -15.71 8.64
N ASP A 43 16.17 -14.71 9.33
CA ASP A 43 14.77 -14.71 9.73
C ASP A 43 13.90 -13.97 8.69
N LEU A 44 12.75 -14.55 8.37
CA LEU A 44 11.72 -13.86 7.60
C LEU A 44 11.05 -12.81 8.49
N VAL A 45 11.25 -11.54 8.14
CA VAL A 45 10.61 -10.42 8.81
C VAL A 45 9.45 -9.92 7.94
N PRO A 46 8.24 -9.83 8.51
CA PRO A 46 7.14 -9.14 7.83
C PRO A 46 7.53 -7.67 7.64
N ASP A 47 7.63 -7.26 6.37
CA ASP A 47 7.68 -5.86 6.00
C ASP A 47 6.28 -5.24 6.26
N PRO A 48 6.12 -3.90 6.22
CA PRO A 48 4.84 -3.33 6.57
C PRO A 48 3.76 -3.68 5.54
N ASP A 49 2.57 -3.97 6.05
CA ASP A 49 1.34 -4.06 5.27
C ASP A 49 0.76 -2.65 5.09
N MET A 50 0.39 -2.30 3.87
CA MET A 50 -0.22 -1.02 3.56
C MET A 50 -1.47 -1.20 2.70
N GLN A 51 -2.53 -0.47 3.04
CA GLN A 51 -3.69 -0.33 2.17
C GLN A 51 -3.63 0.97 1.37
N PHE A 52 -4.12 0.92 0.13
CA PHE A 52 -4.15 2.04 -0.80
C PHE A 52 -5.53 2.18 -1.43
N ALA A 53 -6.10 3.37 -1.38
CA ALA A 53 -7.25 3.74 -2.20
C ALA A 53 -6.74 4.22 -3.56
N THR A 54 -7.29 3.69 -4.63
CA THR A 54 -6.90 4.01 -6.00
C THR A 54 -8.09 4.49 -6.81
N ARG A 55 -7.82 5.40 -7.75
CA ARG A 55 -8.85 5.93 -8.65
C ARG A 55 -8.23 6.40 -9.96
N SER A 56 -8.86 6.03 -11.06
CA SER A 56 -8.62 6.65 -12.36
C SER A 56 -9.39 7.97 -12.49
N THR A 57 -8.70 9.02 -12.89
CA THR A 57 -9.29 10.33 -13.19
C THR A 57 -9.82 10.40 -14.62
N LEU A 58 -10.57 11.46 -14.95
CA LEU A 58 -11.16 11.65 -16.29
C LEU A 58 -10.11 11.78 -17.41
N ASN A 59 -8.90 12.24 -17.10
CA ASN A 59 -7.76 12.30 -18.02
C ASN A 59 -6.95 10.98 -18.08
N GLY A 60 -7.40 9.93 -17.40
CA GLY A 60 -6.74 8.61 -17.39
C GLY A 60 -5.54 8.51 -16.45
N GLU A 61 -5.30 9.50 -15.59
CA GLU A 61 -4.25 9.43 -14.57
C GLU A 61 -4.71 8.55 -13.39
N LEU A 62 -3.80 7.73 -12.88
CA LEU A 62 -4.06 6.93 -11.68
C LEU A 62 -3.65 7.73 -10.44
N GLN A 63 -4.62 8.01 -9.56
CA GLN A 63 -4.37 8.55 -8.24
C GLN A 63 -4.33 7.42 -7.21
N ILE A 64 -3.34 7.45 -6.33
CA ILE A 64 -3.10 6.45 -5.29
C ILE A 64 -2.93 7.17 -3.96
N PHE A 65 -3.72 6.78 -2.96
CA PHE A 65 -3.73 7.35 -1.63
C PHE A 65 -3.46 6.26 -0.59
N PRO A 66 -2.32 6.30 0.11
CA PRO A 66 -2.06 5.39 1.23
C PRO A 66 -3.08 5.63 2.34
N MET A 67 -3.72 4.55 2.80
CA MET A 67 -4.75 4.56 3.83
C MET A 67 -4.19 4.14 5.17
N THR A 68 -3.46 3.03 5.20
CA THR A 68 -2.95 2.41 6.43
C THR A 68 -1.49 2.02 6.30
N PHE A 69 -0.88 1.81 7.46
CA PHE A 69 0.41 1.16 7.60
C PHE A 69 0.35 0.25 8.83
N GLN A 70 0.84 -0.97 8.71
CA GLN A 70 0.95 -1.90 9.82
C GLN A 70 2.29 -2.61 9.77
N ASN A 71 2.98 -2.71 10.90
CA ASN A 71 4.08 -3.65 11.09
C ASN A 71 3.98 -4.30 12.47
N ALA A 72 5.02 -5.03 12.88
CA ALA A 72 5.06 -5.70 14.17
C ALA A 72 4.95 -4.75 15.40
N LEU A 73 5.21 -3.46 15.24
CA LEU A 73 5.30 -2.49 16.35
C LEU A 73 4.20 -1.44 16.33
N LYS A 74 3.57 -1.17 15.18
CA LYS A 74 2.58 -0.11 15.06
C LYS A 74 1.53 -0.38 14.00
N TYR A 75 0.38 0.25 14.21
CA TYR A 75 -0.69 0.41 13.23
C TYR A 75 -1.03 1.90 13.13
N ASP A 76 -0.96 2.44 11.92
CA ASP A 76 -1.28 3.82 11.58
C ASP A 76 -2.41 3.82 10.55
N GLU A 77 -3.43 4.67 10.77
CA GLU A 77 -4.57 4.83 9.87
C GLU A 77 -4.72 6.31 9.49
N ALA A 78 -4.33 6.65 8.26
CA ALA A 78 -4.36 8.00 7.75
C ALA A 78 -5.71 8.39 7.13
N LEU A 79 -6.42 7.43 6.53
CA LEU A 79 -7.76 7.60 5.96
C LEU A 79 -8.68 6.58 6.62
N PHE A 80 -9.76 7.05 7.24
CA PHE A 80 -10.67 6.22 8.02
C PHE A 80 -12.10 6.74 7.92
N GLN A 81 -13.07 5.88 8.25
CA GLN A 81 -14.46 6.29 8.43
C GLN A 81 -14.71 6.59 9.90
N ASN A 82 -15.32 7.73 10.19
CA ASN A 82 -15.78 8.04 11.54
C ASN A 82 -17.06 7.22 11.88
N ALA A 83 -17.59 7.41 13.09
CA ALA A 83 -18.80 6.72 13.55
C ALA A 83 -20.05 6.96 12.67
N ASP A 84 -20.07 8.02 11.86
CA ASP A 84 -21.14 8.34 10.92
C ASP A 84 -20.87 7.81 9.50
N ASN A 85 -19.89 6.92 9.33
CA ASN A 85 -19.41 6.41 8.04
C ASN A 85 -18.88 7.49 7.08
N LYS A 86 -18.46 8.65 7.61
CA LYS A 86 -17.86 9.72 6.81
C LYS A 86 -16.36 9.57 6.78
N TRP A 87 -15.79 9.61 5.57
CA TRP A 87 -14.35 9.60 5.37
C TRP A 87 -13.69 10.83 5.99
N GLN A 88 -12.67 10.58 6.79
CA GLN A 88 -11.79 11.55 7.41
C GLN A 88 -10.36 11.23 7.00
N TYR A 89 -9.47 12.22 7.09
CA TYR A 89 -8.04 11.97 6.89
C TYR A 89 -7.15 12.83 7.78
N TYR A 90 -6.04 12.25 8.22
CA TYR A 90 -4.98 12.95 8.94
C TYR A 90 -3.90 13.40 7.95
N LYS A 91 -3.94 14.68 7.55
CA LYS A 91 -3.05 15.23 6.52
C LYS A 91 -1.55 14.98 6.76
N GLY A 92 -1.10 15.13 8.00
CA GLY A 92 0.31 14.89 8.35
C GLY A 92 0.68 13.42 8.14
N LEU A 93 -0.08 12.52 8.73
CA LEU A 93 0.14 11.08 8.62
C LEU A 93 0.03 10.59 7.17
N GLN A 94 -0.95 11.07 6.41
CA GLN A 94 -1.11 10.72 5.01
C GLN A 94 0.13 11.10 4.18
N LYS A 95 0.72 12.27 4.42
CA LYS A 95 1.95 12.72 3.77
C LYS A 95 3.14 11.81 4.14
N ASP A 96 3.22 11.41 5.40
CA ASP A 96 4.28 10.54 5.89
C ASP A 96 4.16 9.13 5.29
N LEU A 97 2.94 8.57 5.25
CA LEU A 97 2.66 7.30 4.60
C LEU A 97 2.95 7.36 3.09
N ALA A 98 2.63 8.46 2.42
CA ALA A 98 2.95 8.64 1.00
C ALA A 98 4.46 8.71 0.76
N THR A 99 5.20 9.37 1.65
CA THR A 99 6.66 9.43 1.58
C THR A 99 7.28 8.05 1.79
N PHE A 100 6.80 7.32 2.80
CA PHE A 100 7.21 5.95 3.07
C PHE A 100 6.91 5.03 1.89
N ALA A 101 5.67 5.01 1.39
CA ALA A 101 5.26 4.16 0.27
C ALA A 101 6.10 4.40 -0.99
N ASN A 102 6.42 5.66 -1.30
CA ASN A 102 7.29 5.98 -2.44
C ASN A 102 8.70 5.43 -2.30
N MET A 103 9.29 5.48 -1.10
CA MET A 103 10.60 4.88 -0.84
C MET A 103 10.52 3.36 -0.89
N TRP A 104 9.53 2.78 -0.21
CA TRP A 104 9.32 1.34 -0.10
C TRP A 104 9.09 0.67 -1.45
N LEU A 105 8.18 1.20 -2.26
CA LEU A 105 7.90 0.68 -3.61
C LEU A 105 9.09 0.81 -4.56
N LYS A 106 9.95 1.82 -4.39
CA LYS A 106 11.20 1.92 -5.16
C LYS A 106 12.19 0.80 -4.80
N ASN A 107 12.30 0.48 -3.51
CA ASN A 107 13.15 -0.62 -3.05
C ASN A 107 12.63 -1.96 -3.57
N ILE A 108 11.32 -2.19 -3.46
CA ILE A 108 10.65 -3.36 -4.03
C ILE A 108 10.89 -3.45 -5.54
N LYS A 109 10.73 -2.34 -6.29
CA LYS A 109 10.97 -2.31 -7.74
C LYS A 109 12.40 -2.79 -8.07
N PHE A 110 13.38 -2.33 -7.29
CA PHE A 110 14.77 -2.73 -7.44
C PHE A 110 14.99 -4.21 -7.10
N GLN A 111 14.49 -4.68 -5.95
CA GLN A 111 14.61 -6.07 -5.49
C GLN A 111 13.95 -7.06 -6.45
N GLN A 112 12.79 -6.70 -6.99
CA GLN A 112 12.03 -7.49 -7.95
C GLN A 112 12.47 -7.27 -9.40
N SER A 113 13.51 -6.48 -9.65
CA SER A 113 14.00 -6.17 -11.02
C SER A 113 12.89 -5.78 -12.00
N LEU A 114 11.85 -5.08 -11.52
CA LEU A 114 10.66 -4.77 -12.32
C LEU A 114 11.01 -3.71 -13.37
N LYS A 115 10.88 -4.09 -14.65
CA LYS A 115 11.10 -3.21 -15.79
C LYS A 115 9.79 -2.52 -16.17
N PHE A 116 9.65 -1.25 -15.81
CA PHE A 116 8.67 -0.31 -16.36
C PHE A 116 9.41 0.94 -16.75
#